data_AF-A0AAE1FWC5-F1
#
_entry.id   AF-A0AAE1FWC5-F1
#
_cell.length_a   1.000
_cell.length_b   1.000
_cell.length_c   1.000
_cell.angle_alpha   90.00
_cell.angle_beta   90.00
_cell.angle_gamma   90.00
#
_symmetry.space_group_name_H-M   'P 1'
#
loop_
_entity.id
_entity.type
_entity.pdbx_description
1 polymer ?
#
loop_
_entity_poly.entity_id
_entity_poly.type
_entity_poly.pdbx_seq_one_letter_code
_entity_poly.pdbx_strand_id
1 'polypeptide(L)'
;MRQTDNGTTTNNPQSGRPRCTTADQDRAITSAISANPSSTTTTIRAQQNLSCSAQTIRNRFYQSGRHGRRPAYKPELTECNMEHRMEYALLYADKPPSFWNTVIFCDEKTFSTDDDWMSWHPDIKVLPHHPKSLNQNPIEHIWAAMTRRCAQNNDNQRSRSALIRNALTAWEELSKPEGQALTQSVVASMPSRLNSVLDEGGGHTKY
;
A
#
# COMPACT_ATOMS: atom_id res chain seq x y z
N MET A 1 -4.59 -42.81 36.94
CA MET A 1 -3.93 -43.04 35.65
C MET A 1 -4.76 -44.05 34.85
N ARG A 2 -5.25 -43.69 33.67
CA ARG A 2 -5.80 -44.64 32.69
C ARG A 2 -5.11 -44.32 31.36
N GLN A 3 -4.32 -45.27 30.86
CA GLN A 3 -3.64 -45.18 29.56
C GLN A 3 -4.58 -45.76 28.49
N THR A 4 -4.61 -45.16 27.31
CA THR A 4 -5.22 -45.71 26.10
C THR A 4 -4.13 -46.01 25.08
N ASP A 5 -4.19 -47.20 24.48
CA ASP A 5 -3.18 -47.87 23.64
C ASP A 5 -2.92 -47.25 22.25
N ASN A 6 -2.84 -45.93 22.12
CA ASN A 6 -2.32 -45.30 20.91
C ASN A 6 -1.45 -44.12 21.32
N GLY A 7 -0.13 -44.26 21.17
CA GLY A 7 0.93 -43.38 21.70
C GLY A 7 0.97 -41.97 21.12
N THR A 8 -0.11 -41.21 21.26
CA THR A 8 -0.14 -39.76 21.05
C THR A 8 -0.62 -39.08 22.32
N THR A 9 0.31 -38.46 23.05
CA THR A 9 0.06 -37.64 24.22
C THR A 9 -0.48 -36.26 23.80
N THR A 10 -1.77 -36.17 23.49
CA THR A 10 -2.42 -34.85 23.39
C THR A 10 -2.80 -34.37 24.78
N ASN A 11 -2.23 -33.26 25.22
CA ASN A 11 -2.64 -32.61 26.47
C ASN A 11 -4.09 -32.15 26.37
N ASN A 12 -4.90 -32.42 27.41
CA ASN A 12 -6.23 -31.84 27.52
C ASN A 12 -6.14 -30.30 27.68
N PRO A 13 -7.15 -29.54 27.21
CA PRO A 13 -7.18 -28.09 27.37
C PRO A 13 -7.06 -27.70 28.84
N GLN A 14 -5.96 -27.04 29.20
CA GLN A 14 -5.79 -26.51 30.55
C GLN A 14 -6.55 -25.19 30.68
N SER A 15 -7.23 -24.98 31.81
CA SER A 15 -7.80 -23.67 32.13
C SER A 15 -6.66 -22.68 32.37
N GLY A 16 -6.36 -21.85 31.37
CA GLY A 16 -5.38 -20.78 31.48
C GLY A 16 -5.78 -19.71 32.50
N ARG A 17 -4.91 -18.73 32.71
CA ARG A 17 -5.20 -17.56 33.56
C ARG A 17 -6.49 -16.86 33.11
N PRO A 18 -7.41 -16.53 34.04
CA PRO A 18 -8.62 -15.79 33.71
C PRO A 18 -8.32 -14.49 32.96
N ARG A 19 -9.15 -14.17 31.97
CA ARG A 19 -9.00 -12.96 31.15
C ARG A 19 -9.29 -11.73 31.99
N CYS A 20 -8.54 -10.65 31.75
CA CYS A 20 -8.78 -9.33 32.32
C CYS A 20 -9.86 -8.52 31.57
N THR A 21 -10.42 -9.05 30.48
CA THR A 21 -11.51 -8.43 29.73
C THR A 21 -12.64 -9.42 29.49
N THR A 22 -13.87 -8.90 29.45
CA THR A 22 -15.09 -9.65 29.13
C THR A 22 -15.36 -9.64 27.62
N ALA A 23 -16.25 -10.53 27.17
CA ALA A 23 -16.68 -10.56 25.77
C ALA A 23 -17.32 -9.23 25.32
N ASP A 24 -18.06 -8.56 26.21
CA ASP A 24 -18.65 -7.25 25.94
C ASP A 24 -17.60 -6.16 25.76
N GLN A 25 -16.58 -6.17 26.61
CA GLN A 25 -15.44 -5.25 26.48
C GLN A 25 -14.66 -5.52 25.18
N ASP A 26 -14.45 -6.78 24.81
CA ASP A 26 -13.77 -7.15 23.56
C ASP A 26 -14.58 -6.67 22.33
N ARG A 27 -15.91 -6.77 22.38
CA ARG A 27 -16.82 -6.20 21.35
C ARG A 27 -16.74 -4.67 21.31
N ALA A 28 -16.76 -4.01 22.46
CA ALA A 28 -16.66 -2.55 22.56
C ALA A 28 -15.33 -2.03 22.02
N ILE A 29 -14.22 -2.69 22.34
CA ILE A 29 -12.89 -2.39 21.77
C ILE A 29 -12.93 -2.48 20.24
N THR A 30 -13.47 -3.58 19.70
CA THR A 30 -13.52 -3.82 18.25
C THR A 30 -14.39 -2.78 17.54
N SER A 31 -15.52 -2.42 18.14
CA SER A 31 -16.41 -1.37 17.62
C SER A 31 -15.75 0.01 17.66
N ALA A 32 -15.09 0.37 18.77
CA ALA A 32 -14.43 1.66 18.92
C ALA A 32 -13.28 1.85 17.91
N ILE A 33 -12.47 0.79 17.69
CA ILE A 33 -11.41 0.82 16.67
C ILE A 33 -12.01 0.89 15.27
N SER A 34 -13.12 0.20 15.01
CA SER A 34 -13.76 0.24 13.69
C SER A 34 -14.39 1.61 13.39
N ALA A 35 -14.94 2.28 14.40
CA ALA A 35 -15.49 3.63 14.28
C ALA A 35 -14.42 4.70 14.09
N ASN A 36 -13.26 4.56 14.77
CA ASN A 36 -12.14 5.50 14.66
C ASN A 36 -10.82 4.75 14.44
N PRO A 37 -10.51 4.29 13.22
CA PRO A 37 -9.34 3.44 12.94
C PRO A 37 -7.99 4.07 13.27
N SER A 38 -7.91 5.40 13.33
CA SER A 38 -6.71 6.15 13.70
C SER A 38 -6.53 6.32 15.21
N SER A 39 -7.50 5.92 16.04
CA SER A 39 -7.44 6.09 17.49
C SER A 39 -6.38 5.21 18.12
N THR A 40 -5.63 5.77 19.06
CA THR A 40 -4.64 5.00 19.81
C THR A 40 -5.31 4.08 20.83
N THR A 41 -4.65 2.97 21.17
CA THR A 41 -5.09 2.05 22.22
C THR A 41 -5.29 2.74 23.57
N THR A 42 -4.55 3.83 23.83
CA THR A 42 -4.65 4.61 25.07
C THR A 42 -5.94 5.45 25.10
N THR A 43 -6.31 6.06 23.97
CA THR A 43 -7.57 6.79 23.81
C THR A 43 -8.75 5.84 23.99
N ILE A 44 -8.71 4.67 23.34
CA ILE A 44 -9.77 3.66 23.44
C ILE A 44 -9.89 3.12 24.87
N ARG A 45 -8.76 2.90 25.56
CA ARG A 45 -8.75 2.52 26.98
C ARG A 45 -9.52 3.52 27.83
N ALA A 46 -9.27 4.82 27.63
CA ALA A 46 -9.93 5.88 28.38
C ALA A 46 -11.43 5.98 28.03
N GLN A 47 -11.78 5.94 26.73
CA GLN A 47 -13.17 6.01 26.26
C GLN A 47 -14.03 4.84 26.75
N GLN A 48 -13.46 3.64 26.81
CA GLN A 48 -14.16 2.42 27.23
C GLN A 48 -13.98 2.11 28.73
N ASN A 49 -13.36 3.03 29.49
CA ASN A 49 -13.06 2.90 30.92
C ASN A 49 -12.45 1.54 31.31
N LEU A 50 -11.48 1.08 30.52
CA LEU A 50 -10.86 -0.24 30.69
C LEU A 50 -9.68 -0.18 31.65
N SER A 51 -9.64 -1.09 32.63
CA SER A 51 -8.54 -1.22 33.59
C SER A 51 -7.32 -1.99 33.03
N CYS A 52 -7.43 -2.56 31.83
CA CYS A 52 -6.39 -3.37 31.24
C CYS A 52 -5.30 -2.54 30.53
N SER A 53 -4.15 -3.18 30.26
CA SER A 53 -3.05 -2.53 29.57
C SER A 53 -3.37 -2.27 28.09
N ALA A 54 -2.72 -1.26 27.49
CA ALA A 54 -2.81 -0.98 26.05
C ALA A 54 -2.46 -2.21 25.18
N GLN A 55 -1.52 -3.04 25.64
CA GLN A 55 -1.16 -4.28 24.96
C GLN A 55 -2.30 -5.31 24.98
N THR A 56 -3.08 -5.37 26.06
CA THR A 56 -4.27 -6.24 26.13
C THR A 56 -5.28 -5.83 25.06
N ILE A 57 -5.55 -4.54 24.92
CA ILE A 57 -6.46 -3.99 23.91
C ILE A 57 -5.97 -4.34 22.50
N ARG A 58 -4.67 -4.20 22.22
CA ARG A 58 -4.06 -4.59 20.95
C ARG A 58 -4.20 -6.10 20.67
N ASN A 59 -3.97 -6.94 21.68
CA ASN A 59 -4.13 -8.38 21.55
C ASN A 59 -5.60 -8.76 21.25
N ARG A 60 -6.58 -8.06 21.84
CA ARG A 60 -8.00 -8.26 21.56
C ARG A 60 -8.38 -7.85 20.15
N PHE A 61 -7.83 -6.74 19.69
CA PHE A 61 -7.97 -6.32 18.31
C PHE A 61 -7.37 -7.36 17.32
N TYR A 62 -6.20 -7.93 17.64
CA TYR A 62 -5.61 -8.98 16.79
C TYR A 62 -6.40 -10.30 16.80
N GLN A 63 -7.02 -10.65 17.93
CA GLN A 63 -7.89 -11.83 18.03
C GLN A 63 -9.16 -11.71 17.19
N SER A 64 -9.59 -10.50 16.82
CA SER A 64 -10.69 -10.30 15.87
C SER A 64 -10.25 -10.41 14.40
N GLY A 65 -9.00 -10.80 14.14
CA GLY A 65 -8.45 -10.95 12.79
C GLY A 65 -8.04 -9.64 12.13
N ARG A 66 -8.04 -8.52 12.87
CA ARG A 66 -7.68 -7.20 12.36
C ARG A 66 -6.28 -6.82 12.82
N HIS A 67 -5.57 -6.04 12.00
CA HIS A 67 -4.22 -5.57 12.31
C HIS A 67 -4.10 -4.07 12.08
N GLY A 68 -3.24 -3.42 12.89
CA GLY A 68 -2.89 -2.03 12.66
C GLY A 68 -2.07 -1.92 11.39
N ARG A 69 -2.48 -1.03 10.48
CA ARG A 69 -1.74 -0.69 9.27
C ARG A 69 -1.48 0.81 9.28
N ARG A 70 -0.37 1.24 8.68
CA ARG A 70 -0.18 2.66 8.36
C ARG A 70 -1.09 2.99 7.17
N PRO A 71 -1.99 3.98 7.27
CA PRO A 71 -2.76 4.44 6.13
C PRO A 71 -1.80 4.84 4.99
N ALA A 72 -2.17 4.51 3.75
CA ALA A 72 -1.42 5.01 2.60
C ALA A 72 -1.57 6.54 2.54
N TYR A 73 -0.48 7.26 2.32
CA TYR A 73 -0.57 8.67 2.01
C TYR A 73 -1.27 8.84 0.67
N LYS A 74 -2.41 9.53 0.69
CA LYS A 74 -3.17 9.87 -0.50
C LYS A 74 -3.33 11.40 -0.51
N PRO A 75 -2.61 12.11 -1.40
CA PRO A 75 -2.74 13.55 -1.53
C PRO A 75 -4.17 13.92 -1.94
N GLU A 76 -4.69 15.03 -1.43
CA GLU A 76 -6.07 15.44 -1.70
C GLU A 76 -6.32 15.67 -3.20
N LEU A 77 -7.43 15.11 -3.70
CA LEU A 77 -7.90 15.38 -5.05
C LEU A 77 -8.83 16.59 -5.00
N THR A 78 -8.53 17.59 -5.83
CA THR A 78 -9.47 18.68 -6.09
C THR A 78 -10.63 18.17 -6.95
N GLU A 79 -11.77 18.85 -6.87
CA GLU A 79 -12.94 18.55 -7.70
C GLU A 79 -12.59 18.56 -9.20
N CYS A 80 -11.87 19.59 -9.66
CA CYS A 80 -11.36 19.67 -11.04
C CYS A 80 -10.47 18.48 -11.43
N ASN A 81 -9.64 17.95 -10.51
CA ASN A 81 -8.84 16.76 -10.78
C ASN A 81 -9.72 15.51 -10.90
N MET A 82 -10.78 15.39 -10.10
CA MET A 82 -11.74 14.29 -10.20
C MET A 82 -12.50 14.35 -11.52
N GLU A 83 -12.92 15.55 -11.96
CA GLU A 83 -13.60 15.77 -13.24
C GLU A 83 -12.73 15.37 -14.43
N HIS A 84 -11.48 15.84 -14.51
CA HIS A 84 -10.57 15.44 -15.59
C HIS A 84 -10.31 13.93 -15.60
N ARG A 85 -10.23 13.31 -14.42
CA ARG A 85 -10.06 11.85 -14.31
C ARG A 85 -11.29 11.11 -14.79
N MET A 86 -12.49 11.62 -14.52
CA MET A 86 -13.75 11.09 -15.02
C MET A 86 -13.86 11.23 -16.52
N GLU A 87 -13.57 12.41 -17.07
CA GLU A 87 -13.59 12.65 -18.52
C GLU A 87 -12.64 11.68 -19.26
N TYR A 88 -11.42 11.52 -18.75
CA TYR A 88 -10.47 10.57 -19.31
C TYR A 88 -11.00 9.13 -19.23
N ALA A 89 -11.52 8.71 -18.07
CA ALA A 89 -12.04 7.36 -17.90
C ALA A 89 -13.24 7.09 -18.80
N LEU A 90 -14.18 8.02 -18.94
CA LEU A 90 -15.32 7.91 -19.84
C LEU A 90 -14.91 7.79 -21.31
N LEU A 91 -13.86 8.51 -21.73
CA LEU A 91 -13.39 8.48 -23.11
C LEU A 91 -12.66 7.17 -23.48
N TYR A 92 -11.97 6.56 -22.52
CA TYR A 92 -11.03 5.48 -22.80
C TYR A 92 -11.36 4.11 -22.16
N ALA A 93 -12.28 4.01 -21.20
CA ALA A 93 -12.59 2.75 -20.50
C ALA A 93 -13.05 1.63 -21.45
N ASP A 94 -13.86 1.97 -22.46
CA ASP A 94 -14.42 1.02 -23.43
C ASP A 94 -13.49 0.71 -24.61
N LYS A 95 -12.25 1.23 -24.62
CA LYS A 95 -11.31 0.94 -25.69
C LYS A 95 -10.88 -0.53 -25.67
N PRO A 96 -10.79 -1.19 -26.83
CA PRO A 96 -10.38 -2.58 -26.89
C PRO A 96 -8.92 -2.74 -26.45
N PRO A 97 -8.50 -3.93 -25.98
CA PRO A 97 -7.09 -4.19 -25.61
C PRO A 97 -6.09 -3.88 -26.74
N SER A 98 -6.48 -4.05 -28.00
CA SER A 98 -5.64 -3.72 -29.16
C SER A 98 -5.28 -2.23 -29.24
N PHE A 99 -6.18 -1.33 -28.80
CA PHE A 99 -5.88 0.10 -28.70
C PHE A 99 -4.73 0.34 -27.73
N TRP A 100 -4.79 -0.25 -26.53
CA TRP A 100 -3.79 -0.06 -25.49
C TRP A 100 -2.39 -0.55 -25.88
N ASN A 101 -2.31 -1.56 -26.75
CA ASN A 101 -1.03 -2.03 -27.30
C ASN A 101 -0.36 -1.04 -28.27
N THR A 102 -1.09 -0.01 -28.73
CA THR A 102 -0.55 1.06 -29.60
C THR A 102 -0.22 2.34 -28.83
N VAL A 103 -0.63 2.44 -27.56
CA VAL A 103 -0.42 3.63 -26.75
C VAL A 103 0.99 3.60 -26.17
N ILE A 104 1.73 4.69 -26.38
CA ILE A 104 3.03 4.91 -25.75
C ILE A 104 2.80 5.76 -24.50
N PHE A 105 3.14 5.19 -23.34
CA PHE A 105 3.10 5.89 -22.06
C PHE A 105 4.47 6.48 -21.76
N CYS A 106 4.49 7.74 -21.35
CA CYS A 106 5.71 8.45 -20.95
C CYS A 106 5.47 9.26 -19.67
N ASP A 107 6.54 9.41 -18.89
CA ASP A 107 6.62 10.28 -17.71
C ASP A 107 8.10 10.43 -17.31
N GLU A 108 8.37 11.32 -16.37
CA GLU A 108 9.71 11.56 -15.83
C GLU A 108 9.82 11.05 -14.39
N LYS A 109 10.95 10.40 -14.06
CA LYS A 109 11.26 9.94 -12.71
C LYS A 109 12.62 10.44 -12.25
N THR A 110 12.66 11.04 -11.07
CA THR A 110 13.91 11.31 -10.37
C THR A 110 14.38 10.07 -9.61
N PHE A 111 15.63 9.68 -9.83
CA PHE A 111 16.36 8.69 -9.03
C PHE A 111 17.34 9.44 -8.12
N SER A 112 17.34 9.11 -6.82
CA SER A 112 18.28 9.65 -5.83
C SER A 112 18.89 8.52 -5.01
N THR A 113 20.11 8.71 -4.54
CA THR A 113 20.79 7.80 -3.59
C THR A 113 20.48 8.14 -2.13
N ASP A 114 19.96 9.33 -1.88
CA ASP A 114 19.52 9.77 -0.57
C ASP A 114 17.98 9.75 -0.56
N ASP A 115 17.43 8.95 0.36
CA ASP A 115 15.98 8.81 0.57
C ASP A 115 15.32 10.09 1.12
N ASP A 116 16.12 11.12 1.44
CA ASP A 116 15.68 12.25 2.24
C ASP A 116 16.22 13.60 1.76
N TRP A 117 16.62 13.73 0.48
CA TRP A 117 17.08 15.01 -0.10
C TRP A 117 16.17 16.20 0.25
N MET A 118 14.85 15.98 0.30
CA MET A 118 13.89 17.02 0.69
C MET A 118 14.04 17.48 2.15
N SER A 119 14.48 16.65 3.10
CA SER A 119 14.69 17.08 4.50
C SER A 119 15.94 17.93 4.69
N TRP A 120 16.90 17.84 3.76
CA TRP A 120 18.16 18.60 3.78
C TRP A 120 18.00 20.01 3.20
N HIS A 121 16.84 20.32 2.63
CA HIS A 121 16.51 21.64 2.08
C HIS A 121 15.25 22.23 2.73
N PRO A 122 15.28 22.56 4.03
CA PRO A 122 14.14 23.11 4.76
C PRO A 122 13.65 24.47 4.22
N ASP A 123 14.52 25.18 3.49
CA ASP A 123 14.24 26.50 2.91
C ASP A 123 13.40 26.42 1.62
N ILE A 124 13.31 25.23 1.02
CA ILE A 124 12.41 24.99 -0.11
C ILE A 124 11.02 24.82 0.47
N LYS A 125 10.19 25.87 0.38
CA LYS A 125 8.74 25.74 0.56
C LYS A 125 8.20 24.78 -0.49
N VAL A 126 8.05 23.52 -0.11
CA VAL A 126 7.29 22.54 -0.88
C VAL A 126 5.85 23.02 -0.89
N LEU A 127 5.46 23.69 -1.98
CA LEU A 127 4.04 23.92 -2.30
C LEU A 127 3.35 22.55 -2.33
N PRO A 128 2.04 22.46 -2.01
CA PRO A 128 1.29 21.22 -2.21
C PRO A 128 1.53 20.73 -3.63
N HIS A 129 2.33 19.69 -3.79
CA HIS A 129 2.66 19.18 -5.11
C HIS A 129 1.40 18.48 -5.64
N HIS A 130 0.84 18.97 -6.74
CA HIS A 130 -0.26 18.29 -7.43
C HIS A 130 0.25 16.96 -8.01
N PRO A 131 -0.22 15.81 -7.53
CA PRO A 131 0.10 14.52 -8.10
C PRO A 131 -0.87 14.33 -9.25
N LYS A 132 -0.48 14.82 -10.42
CA LYS A 132 -1.22 14.60 -11.66
C LYS A 132 -1.33 13.08 -11.88
N SER A 133 -2.56 12.56 -11.89
CA SER A 133 -2.93 11.26 -12.48
C SER A 133 -2.02 10.05 -12.19
N LEU A 134 -1.35 9.98 -11.03
CA LEU A 134 -0.37 8.92 -10.72
C LEU A 134 -0.94 7.48 -10.84
N ASN A 135 -2.27 7.34 -10.73
CA ASN A 135 -2.93 6.04 -10.76
C ASN A 135 -3.33 5.57 -12.17
N GLN A 136 -3.33 6.47 -13.16
CA GLN A 136 -3.75 6.18 -14.53
C GLN A 136 -2.58 5.92 -15.48
N ASN A 137 -1.36 6.36 -15.15
CA ASN A 137 -0.19 6.09 -15.97
C ASN A 137 0.48 4.76 -15.57
N PRO A 138 0.46 3.73 -16.43
CA PRO A 138 1.07 2.43 -16.14
C PRO A 138 2.59 2.54 -15.92
N ILE A 139 3.26 3.60 -16.39
CA ILE A 139 4.71 3.77 -16.24
C ILE A 139 5.17 3.84 -14.78
N GLU A 140 4.31 4.25 -13.84
CA GLU A 140 4.63 4.23 -12.40
C GLU A 140 4.93 2.82 -11.88
N HIS A 141 4.31 1.80 -12.49
CA HIS A 141 4.61 0.40 -12.14
C HIS A 141 6.00 0.00 -12.64
N ILE A 142 6.42 0.55 -13.79
CA ILE A 142 7.77 0.38 -14.34
C ILE A 142 8.79 1.10 -13.46
N TRP A 143 8.52 2.34 -13.05
CA TRP A 143 9.37 3.09 -12.11
C TRP A 143 9.53 2.37 -10.77
N ALA A 144 8.44 1.88 -10.18
CA ALA A 144 8.51 1.10 -8.95
C ALA A 144 9.33 -0.18 -9.13
N ALA A 145 9.23 -0.84 -10.28
CA ALA A 145 10.01 -2.04 -10.60
C ALA A 145 11.51 -1.72 -10.82
N MET A 146 11.83 -0.56 -11.39
CA MET A 146 13.21 -0.08 -11.53
C MET A 146 13.81 0.27 -10.17
N THR A 147 13.11 1.06 -9.34
CA THR A 147 13.61 1.45 -8.01
C THR A 147 13.91 0.22 -7.15
N ARG A 148 13.06 -0.81 -7.19
CA ARG A 148 13.31 -2.07 -6.47
C ARG A 148 14.58 -2.78 -6.95
N ARG A 149 14.82 -2.84 -8.27
CA ARG A 149 16.04 -3.45 -8.84
C ARG A 149 17.28 -2.64 -8.50
N CYS A 150 17.22 -1.31 -8.59
CA CYS A 150 18.30 -0.44 -8.15
C CYS A 150 18.64 -0.63 -6.67
N ALA A 151 17.63 -0.82 -5.80
CA ALA A 151 17.84 -1.08 -4.38
C ALA A 151 18.43 -2.47 -4.08
N GLN A 152 18.18 -3.46 -4.93
CA GLN A 152 18.78 -4.80 -4.83
C GLN A 152 20.25 -4.81 -5.25
N ASN A 153 20.63 -3.95 -6.21
CA ASN A 153 22.00 -3.75 -6.66
C ASN A 153 22.78 -2.86 -5.68
N ASN A 154 22.97 -3.35 -4.46
CA ASN A 154 23.62 -2.65 -3.36
C ASN A 154 25.15 -2.68 -3.48
N ASP A 155 25.73 -2.01 -4.48
CA ASP A 155 27.20 -1.91 -4.60
C ASP A 155 27.83 -0.94 -3.56
N ASN A 156 27.00 -0.33 -2.69
CA ASN A 156 27.38 0.66 -1.67
C ASN A 156 28.12 1.91 -2.23
N GLN A 157 28.19 2.09 -3.56
CA GLN A 157 28.76 3.26 -4.22
C GLN A 157 27.69 4.33 -4.43
N ARG A 158 27.71 5.33 -3.55
CA ARG A 158 26.88 6.54 -3.68
C ARG A 158 27.52 7.52 -4.67
N SER A 159 27.59 7.14 -5.94
CA SER A 159 28.07 8.02 -7.01
C SER A 159 27.03 8.20 -8.09
N ARG A 160 27.02 9.38 -8.73
CA ARG A 160 26.13 9.66 -9.88
C ARG A 160 26.31 8.64 -10.99
N SER A 161 27.55 8.23 -11.27
CA SER A 161 27.84 7.25 -12.33
C SER A 161 27.32 5.86 -11.97
N ALA A 162 27.43 5.43 -10.72
CA ALA A 162 26.83 4.18 -10.25
C ALA A 162 25.30 4.22 -10.33
N LEU A 163 24.68 5.35 -9.93
CA LEU A 163 23.22 5.52 -10.02
C LEU A 163 22.72 5.42 -11.46
N ILE A 164 23.40 6.07 -12.41
CA ILE A 164 23.07 6.00 -13.84
C ILE A 164 23.22 4.56 -14.35
N ARG A 165 24.33 3.89 -14.04
CA ARG A 165 24.54 2.48 -14.44
C ARG A 165 23.43 1.58 -13.90
N ASN A 166 23.11 1.68 -12.61
CA ASN A 166 22.08 0.85 -11.99
C ASN A 166 20.70 1.09 -12.60
N ALA A 167 20.34 2.34 -12.89
CA ALA A 167 19.09 2.68 -13.55
C ALA A 167 19.02 2.11 -14.98
N LEU A 168 20.11 2.25 -15.75
CA LEU A 168 20.19 1.70 -17.11
C LEU A 168 20.12 0.17 -17.11
N THR A 169 20.85 -0.50 -16.21
CA THR A 169 20.80 -1.96 -16.06
C THR A 169 19.40 -2.42 -15.68
N ALA A 170 18.74 -1.75 -14.74
CA ALA A 170 17.35 -2.08 -14.36
C ALA A 170 16.38 -1.92 -15.53
N TRP A 171 16.60 -0.92 -16.39
CA TRP A 171 15.81 -0.71 -17.61
C TRP A 171 16.06 -1.80 -18.67
N GLU A 172 17.32 -2.15 -18.91
CA GLU A 172 17.69 -3.22 -19.84
C GLU A 172 17.12 -4.57 -19.40
N GLU A 173 17.16 -4.88 -18.10
CA GLU A 173 16.53 -6.08 -17.55
C GLU A 173 15.02 -6.11 -17.74
N LEU A 174 14.35 -4.97 -17.57
CA LEU A 174 12.92 -4.85 -17.84
C LEU A 174 12.58 -5.01 -19.32
N SER A 175 13.52 -4.70 -20.20
CA SER A 175 13.37 -4.86 -21.65
C SER A 175 13.52 -6.31 -22.12
N LYS A 176 14.09 -7.19 -21.29
CA LYS A 176 14.19 -8.64 -21.56
C LYS A 176 12.80 -9.31 -21.52
N PRO A 177 12.62 -10.48 -22.15
CA PRO A 177 11.32 -11.17 -22.21
C PRO A 177 10.64 -11.36 -20.84
N GLU A 178 11.41 -11.64 -19.78
CA GLU A 178 10.90 -11.77 -18.41
C GLU A 178 10.34 -10.45 -17.85
N GLY A 179 10.93 -9.32 -18.22
CA GLY A 179 10.46 -7.98 -17.86
C GLY A 179 9.30 -7.50 -18.72
N GLN A 180 9.23 -7.92 -19.99
CA GLN A 180 8.13 -7.58 -20.90
C GLN A 180 6.77 -8.09 -20.41
N ALA A 181 6.75 -9.23 -19.70
CA ALA A 181 5.53 -9.74 -19.08
C ALA A 181 4.92 -8.73 -18.09
N LEU A 182 5.76 -8.01 -17.32
CA LEU A 182 5.30 -6.94 -16.45
C LEU A 182 4.67 -5.83 -17.28
N THR A 183 5.39 -5.29 -18.28
CA THR A 183 4.92 -4.19 -19.13
C THR A 183 3.58 -4.53 -19.80
N GLN A 184 3.47 -5.73 -20.38
CA GLN A 184 2.23 -6.22 -20.98
C GLN A 184 1.10 -6.35 -19.95
N SER A 185 1.37 -6.90 -18.76
CA SER A 185 0.35 -7.02 -17.71
C SER A 185 -0.17 -5.66 -17.24
N VAL A 186 0.71 -4.66 -17.15
CA VAL A 186 0.34 -3.32 -16.68
C VAL A 186 -0.47 -2.61 -17.77
N VAL A 187 -0.09 -2.71 -19.04
CA VAL A 187 -0.89 -2.18 -20.16
C VAL A 187 -2.25 -2.87 -20.25
N ALA A 188 -2.29 -4.21 -20.13
CA ALA A 188 -3.54 -4.98 -20.14
C ALA A 188 -4.49 -4.61 -18.97
N SER A 189 -3.96 -4.05 -17.89
CA SER A 189 -4.76 -3.60 -16.75
C SER A 189 -5.46 -2.25 -16.96
N MET A 190 -5.17 -1.51 -18.03
CA MET A 190 -5.70 -0.16 -18.27
C MET A 190 -7.23 -0.06 -18.21
N PRO A 191 -8.02 -0.94 -18.87
CA PRO A 191 -9.47 -0.90 -18.76
C PRO A 191 -9.96 -1.03 -17.30
N SER A 192 -9.37 -1.93 -16.52
CA SER A 192 -9.75 -2.14 -15.12
C SER A 192 -9.39 -0.94 -14.23
N ARG A 193 -8.28 -0.26 -14.51
CA ARG A 193 -7.90 0.99 -13.83
C ARG A 193 -8.91 2.08 -14.09
N LEU A 194 -9.32 2.27 -15.34
CA LEU A 194 -10.29 3.30 -15.73
C LEU A 194 -11.67 3.02 -15.17
N ASN A 195 -12.13 1.76 -15.20
CA ASN A 195 -13.38 1.37 -14.56
C ASN A 195 -13.37 1.65 -13.05
N SER A 196 -12.25 1.40 -12.38
CA SER A 196 -12.12 1.76 -10.95
C SER A 196 -12.20 3.28 -10.72
N VAL A 197 -11.81 4.11 -11.70
CA VAL A 197 -11.97 5.57 -11.60
C VAL A 197 -13.44 5.96 -11.76
N LEU A 198 -14.17 5.30 -12.66
CA LEU A 198 -15.61 5.51 -12.84
C LEU A 198 -16.39 5.11 -11.58
N ASP A 199 -16.08 3.94 -11.00
CA ASP A 199 -16.72 3.44 -9.78
C ASP A 199 -16.51 4.39 -8.58
N GLU A 200 -15.34 5.05 -8.52
CA GLU A 200 -14.97 5.99 -7.46
C GLU A 200 -15.31 7.45 -7.80
N GLY A 201 -16.01 7.72 -8.91
CA GLY A 201 -16.40 9.07 -9.32
C GLY A 201 -15.23 10.04 -9.52
N GLY A 202 -14.10 9.55 -10.03
CA GLY A 202 -12.86 10.34 -10.17
C GLY A 202 -11.96 10.32 -8.94
N GLY A 203 -12.39 9.65 -7.86
CA GLY A 203 -11.69 9.52 -6.59
C GLY A 203 -10.48 8.59 -6.61
N HIS A 204 -9.89 8.34 -5.44
CA HIS A 204 -8.70 7.49 -5.34
C HIS A 204 -9.02 6.02 -5.56
N THR A 205 -8.28 5.39 -6.48
CA THR A 205 -8.40 3.96 -6.77
C THR A 205 -7.54 3.09 -5.85
N LYS A 206 -7.70 1.77 -5.97
CA LYS A 206 -6.77 0.76 -5.42
C LYS A 206 -5.42 0.70 -6.15
N TYR A 207 -5.42 1.16 -7.40
CA TYR A 207 -4.25 1.32 -8.26
C TYR A 207 -3.51 2.61 -7.96
#